data_AF-A0A7J9Y940-F1
#
_entry.id   AF-A0A7J9Y940-F1
#
_cell.length_a   1.000
_cell.length_b   1.000
_cell.length_c   1.000
_cell.angle_alpha   90.00
_cell.angle_beta   90.00
_cell.angle_gamma   90.00
#
_symmetry.space_group_name_H-M   'P 1'
#
loop_
_entity.id
_entity.type
_entity.pdbx_description
1 polymer ?
#
loop_
_entity_poly.entity_id
_entity_poly.type
_entity_poly.pdbx_seq_one_letter_code
_entity_poly.pdbx_strand_id
1 'polypeptide(L)' 'LRAGLRVGRLGRSSVRYEVGVFRDGTLLAEGHFVHVFVDRATRRPTPVEGALRQSLERLVTPAAKRPD' A
#
# COMPACT_ATOMS: atom_id res chain seq x y z
N LEU A 1 -3.45 3.61 20.33
CA LEU A 1 -3.63 2.85 19.08
C LEU A 1 -2.52 3.25 18.12
N ARG A 2 -1.97 2.29 17.37
CA ARG A 2 -0.94 2.54 16.33
C ARG A 2 -1.42 1.92 15.03
N ALA A 3 -1.19 2.58 13.91
CA ALA A 3 -1.46 2.03 12.59
C ALA A 3 -0.14 1.79 11.84
N GLY A 4 0.06 0.57 11.35
CA GLY A 4 1.10 0.25 10.39
C GLY A 4 0.54 0.29 8.97
N LEU A 5 1.34 0.76 8.02
CA LEU A 5 1.01 0.78 6.60
C LEU A 5 2.20 0.22 5.81
N ARG A 6 1.92 -0.61 4.80
CA ARG A 6 2.94 -1.04 3.84
C ARG A 6 2.40 -1.08 2.42
N VAL A 7 3.30 -1.05 1.44
CA VAL A 7 2.94 -1.39 0.06
C VAL A 7 3.00 -2.91 -0.09
N GLY A 8 1.83 -3.55 -0.18
CA GLY A 8 1.72 -4.99 -0.40
C GLY A 8 1.96 -5.40 -1.84
N ARG A 9 1.60 -4.53 -2.79
CA ARG A 9 1.86 -4.71 -4.22
C ARG A 9 1.88 -3.38 -4.96
N LEU A 10 2.90 -3.17 -5.78
CA LEU A 10 2.98 -2.06 -6.72
C LEU A 10 2.73 -2.56 -8.15
N GLY A 11 1.66 -2.07 -8.78
CA GLY A 11 1.31 -2.34 -10.17
C GLY A 11 1.84 -1.27 -11.13
N ARG A 12 1.32 -1.26 -12.37
CA ARG A 12 1.63 -0.20 -13.33
C ARG A 12 0.98 1.12 -12.95
N SER A 13 -0.34 1.10 -12.70
CA SER A 13 -1.17 2.28 -12.40
C SER A 13 -1.87 2.19 -11.04
N SER A 14 -1.47 1.24 -10.19
CA SER A 14 -2.14 1.03 -8.91
C SER A 14 -1.19 0.56 -7.82
N VAL A 15 -1.59 0.79 -6.57
CA VAL A 15 -0.89 0.35 -5.37
C VAL A 15 -1.89 -0.30 -4.45
N ARG A 16 -1.59 -1.52 -3.98
CA ARG A 16 -2.30 -2.15 -2.87
C ARG A 16 -1.59 -1.81 -1.57
N TYR A 17 -2.26 -1.03 -0.74
CA TYR A 17 -1.82 -0.72 0.60
C TYR A 17 -2.44 -1.72 1.57
N GLU A 18 -1.65 -2.12 2.56
CA GLU A 18 -2.10 -2.97 3.65
C GLU A 18 -1.91 -2.25 4.97
N VAL A 19 -2.92 -2.34 5.83
CA VAL A 19 -3.02 -1.62 7.09
C VAL A 19 -3.18 -2.61 8.22
N GLY A 20 -2.45 -2.40 9.31
CA GLY A 20 -2.69 -3.07 10.58
C GLY A 20 -2.90 -2.05 11.69
N VAL A 21 -3.91 -2.24 12.53
CA VAL A 21 -4.21 -1.40 13.69
C VAL A 21 -3.86 -2.19 14.94
N PHE A 22 -3.01 -1.61 15.80
CA PHE A 22 -2.43 -2.26 16.96
C PHE A 22 -2.73 -1.49 18.26
N ARG A 23 -2.81 -2.23 19.37
CA ARG A 23 -2.77 -1.70 20.74
C ARG A 23 -1.76 -2.51 21.53
N ASP A 24 -0.75 -1.83 22.07
CA ASP A 24 0.31 -2.44 22.90
C ASP A 24 0.99 -3.65 22.24
N GLY A 25 1.15 -3.61 20.91
CA GLY A 25 1.75 -4.68 20.10
C GLY A 25 0.75 -5.70 19.54
N THR A 26 -0.45 -5.79 20.11
CA THR A 26 -1.52 -6.70 19.65
C THR A 26 -2.24 -6.12 18.43
N LEU A 27 -2.34 -6.90 17.35
CA LEU A 27 -3.14 -6.58 16.16
C LEU A 27 -4.63 -6.67 16.50
N LEU A 28 -5.36 -5.58 16.30
CA LEU A 28 -6.80 -5.48 16.57
C LEU A 28 -7.64 -5.53 15.30
N ALA A 29 -7.12 -4.99 14.21
CA ALA A 29 -7.77 -5.01 12.91
C ALA A 29 -6.73 -4.94 11.80
N GLU A 30 -6.98 -5.63 10.70
CA GLU A 30 -6.19 -5.51 9.47
C GLU A 30 -7.11 -5.30 8.27
N GLY A 31 -6.54 -4.72 7.23
CA GLY A 31 -7.28 -4.45 6.01
C GLY A 31 -6.37 -4.06 4.88
N HIS A 32 -6.96 -3.89 3.71
CA HIS A 32 -6.24 -3.41 2.54
C HIS A 32 -7.14 -2.53 1.69
N PHE A 33 -6.52 -1.65 0.92
CA PHE A 33 -7.20 -0.89 -0.10
C PHE A 33 -6.30 -0.75 -1.33
N VAL A 34 -6.93 -0.50 -2.48
CA VAL A 34 -6.22 -0.31 -3.75
C VAL A 34 -6.43 1.13 -4.20
N HIS A 35 -5.33 1.86 -4.36
CA HIS A 35 -5.35 3.17 -4.99
C HIS A 35 -4.97 3.01 -6.46
N VAL A 36 -5.82 3.49 -7.36
CA VAL A 36 -5.54 3.58 -8.80
C VAL A 36 -5.23 5.03 -9.14
N PHE A 37 -4.07 5.27 -9.75
CA PHE A 37 -3.68 6.59 -10.24
C PHE A 37 -4.38 6.83 -11.58
N VAL A 38 -5.04 7.98 -11.71
CA VAL A 38 -5.79 8.34 -12.91
C VAL A 38 -5.32 9.68 -13.44
N ASP A 39 -5.34 9.83 -14.76
CA ASP A 39 -5.23 11.12 -15.39
C ASP A 39 -6.46 11.99 -15.06
N ARG A 40 -6.24 13.25 -14.70
CA ARG A 40 -7.30 14.13 -14.20
C ARG A 40 -8.33 14.50 -15.27
N ALA A 41 -7.90 14.67 -16.52
CA ALA A 41 -8.77 15.11 -17.61
C ALA A 41 -9.61 13.94 -18.14
N THR A 42 -8.97 12.81 -18.40
CA THR A 42 -9.60 11.64 -19.03
C THR A 42 -10.24 10.67 -18.03
N ARG A 43 -9.88 10.77 -16.75
CA ARG A 43 -10.29 9.83 -15.67
C ARG A 43 -9.90 8.38 -15.96
N ARG A 44 -8.90 8.16 -16.81
CA ARG A 44 -8.38 6.84 -17.15
C ARG A 44 -7.14 6.51 -16.30
N PRO A 45 -6.89 5.23 -15.97
CA PRO A 45 -5.69 4.83 -15.26
C PRO A 45 -4.42 5.27 -15.98
N THR A 46 -3.49 5.86 -15.25
CA THR A 46 -2.18 6.31 -15.75
C THR A 46 -1.04 5.62 -15.01
N PRO A 47 0.08 5.26 -15.67
CA PRO A 47 1.22 4.68 -14.99
C PRO A 47 1.76 5.55 -13.85
N VAL A 48 2.19 4.90 -12.76
CA VAL A 48 2.95 5.55 -11.69
C VAL A 48 4.41 5.55 -12.10
N GLU A 49 5.01 6.73 -12.23
CA GLU A 49 6.35 6.94 -12.78
C GLU A 49 7.21 7.85 -11.89
N GLY A 50 8.48 8.00 -12.27
CA GLY A 50 9.43 8.92 -11.64
C GLY A 50 9.66 8.67 -10.14
N ALA A 51 9.88 9.77 -9.42
CA ALA A 51 10.23 9.75 -7.99
C ALA A 51 9.16 9.10 -7.11
N LEU A 52 7.88 9.21 -7.49
CA LEU A 52 6.78 8.58 -6.75
C LEU A 52 6.87 7.06 -6.85
N ARG A 53 7.07 6.52 -8.06
CA ARG A 53 7.23 5.08 -8.26
C ARG A 53 8.41 4.55 -7.45
N GLN A 54 9.58 5.19 -7.57
CA GLN A 54 10.79 4.80 -6.84
C GLN A 54 10.60 4.83 -5.33
N SER A 55 9.85 5.80 -4.81
CA SER A 55 9.55 5.88 -3.38
C SER A 55 8.62 4.77 -2.93
N LEU A 56 7.60 4.43 -3.73
CA LEU A 56 6.70 3.30 -3.45
C LEU A 56 7.43 1.96 -3.53
N GLU A 57 8.37 1.79 -4.46
CA GLU A 57 9.21 0.59 -4.60
C GLU A 57 10.02 0.33 -3.33
N ARG A 58 10.57 1.36 -2.69
CA ARG A 58 11.28 1.23 -1.39
C ARG A 58 10.38 0.81 -0.23
N LEU A 59 9.07 1.01 -0.36
CA LEU A 59 8.08 0.64 0.65
C LEU A 59 7.43 -0.72 0.38
N VAL A 60 7.81 -1.38 -0.73
CA VAL A 60 7.39 -2.75 -1.02
C VAL A 60 8.13 -3.68 -0.07
N THR A 61 7.40 -4.22 0.89
CA THR A 61 7.93 -5.21 1.84
C THR A 61 7.26 -6.56 1.58
N PRO A 62 8.01 -7.68 1.61
CA PRO A 62 7.42 -9.01 1.62
C PRO A 62 6.33 -9.13 2.69
N ALA A 63 5.32 -9.96 2.44
CA ALA A 63 4.31 -10.22 3.46
C ALA A 63 4.98 -10.74 4.74
N ALA A 64 4.73 -10.07 5.87
CA ALA A 64 5.16 -10.57 7.15
C ALA A 64 4.46 -11.90 7.40
N LYS A 65 5.22 -12.94 7.76
CA LYS A 65 4.66 -14.25 8.10
C LYS A 65 3.77 -14.06 9.32
N ARG A 66 2.51 -14.51 9.24
CA ARG A 66 1.61 -14.49 10.39
C ARG A 66 2.23 -15.38 11.48
N PRO A 67 2.40 -14.90 12.73
CA PRO A 67 2.78 -15.77 13.83
C PRO A 67 1.66 -16.79 14.05
N ASP A 68 2.04 -18.06 14.19
CA ASP A 68 1.11 -19.19 14.46
C ASP A 68 0.46 -19.06 15.84
#